data_AF-A0A4Q2Y6K0-F1
#
_entry.id   AF-A0A4Q2Y6K0-F1
#
_cell.length_a   1.000
_cell.length_b   1.000
_cell.length_c   1.000
_cell.angle_alpha   90.00
_cell.angle_beta   90.00
_cell.angle_gamma   90.00
#
_symmetry.space_group_name_H-M   'P 1'
#
loop_
_entity.id
_entity.type
_entity.pdbx_description
1 polymer ?
#
loop_
_entity_poly.entity_id
_entity_poly.type
_entity_poly.pdbx_seq_one_letter_code
_entity_poly.pdbx_strand_id
1 'polypeptide(L)'
;MKNHRVILITDGCFTGSAPPPEGIEILKVGAPLENAGIVAADAQYLPGSGNRLSFYLRAASSFKQPVRTDLVLKPEGSESIGKLISLTLQPGLNAGETFTIEDAAPGKWTATLELKDAFPGDNTAFLAVMRPPPLRVRVEATDKYFLEHSVTAFSGDSGFLTLVQDSPQLVLSKGGAPDAPLAMVFQPEGDSRWWSKLGDPLENVVPRVKIPDHPVLRHVDAASLSFAGARQLTAPEGALVLVDTEDGVPLLYIARSGDQAAAVVNMDPLAAEFYYSAWFPVLVYTTASSLASRGDPLAAAYAPGSTIPVPGAGEGKTTQITAPDGTTGETAAATYGPLAVPGFYSLTNAAGTWLTAASLMAPGESLLDNSATATTLQPIARGWPPYLLLTVAALVLLLLESVLYHRRKVG
;
A
#
# COMPACT_ATOMS: atom_id res chain seq x y z
N MET A 1 3.78 -35.91 25.48
CA MET A 1 3.49 -36.15 24.05
C MET A 1 4.69 -36.90 23.46
N LYS A 2 4.63 -38.23 23.35
CA LYS A 2 5.75 -39.06 22.86
C LYS A 2 5.37 -39.66 21.50
N ASN A 3 6.26 -39.50 20.53
CA ASN A 3 6.35 -40.16 19.22
C ASN A 3 5.55 -39.59 18.03
N HIS A 4 5.49 -38.27 17.86
CA HIS A 4 5.21 -37.70 16.54
C HIS A 4 6.52 -37.24 15.90
N ARG A 5 6.74 -37.66 14.66
CA ARG A 5 7.85 -37.21 13.83
C ARG A 5 7.31 -36.18 12.86
N VAL A 6 7.86 -34.97 12.89
CA VAL A 6 7.46 -33.88 12.00
C VAL A 6 8.50 -33.76 10.90
N ILE A 7 8.06 -33.92 9.66
CA ILE A 7 8.91 -33.79 8.47
C ILE A 7 8.43 -32.56 7.70
N LEU A 8 9.32 -31.60 7.52
CA LEU A 8 9.13 -30.45 6.64
C LEU A 8 9.67 -30.81 5.26
N ILE A 9 8.78 -30.90 4.27
CA ILE A 9 9.13 -31.04 2.87
C ILE A 9 9.20 -29.64 2.27
N THR A 10 10.36 -29.26 1.73
CA THR A 10 10.63 -27.88 1.31
C THR A 10 11.69 -27.84 0.22
N ASP A 11 11.64 -26.84 -0.64
CA ASP A 11 12.72 -26.54 -1.59
C ASP A 11 13.92 -25.85 -0.93
N GLY A 12 13.78 -25.34 0.29
CA GLY A 12 14.83 -24.68 1.05
C GLY A 12 15.05 -23.21 0.72
N CYS A 13 14.15 -22.57 -0.05
CA CYS A 13 14.19 -21.16 -0.41
C CYS A 13 13.45 -20.31 0.64
N PHE A 14 14.01 -20.19 1.84
CA PHE A 14 13.38 -19.46 2.95
C PHE A 14 13.83 -18.00 3.04
N THR A 15 12.91 -17.12 3.42
CA THR A 15 13.23 -15.76 3.87
C THR A 15 13.70 -15.80 5.33
N GLY A 16 15.00 -15.57 5.54
CA GLY A 16 15.63 -15.58 6.87
C GLY A 16 16.39 -16.89 7.17
N SER A 17 17.52 -16.76 7.84
CA SER A 17 18.49 -17.84 8.07
C SER A 17 18.21 -18.67 9.33
N ALA A 18 16.98 -18.67 9.85
CA ALA A 18 16.67 -19.38 11.08
C ALA A 18 16.64 -20.89 10.81
N PRO A 19 17.42 -21.71 11.54
CA PRO A 19 17.27 -23.16 11.46
C PRO A 19 15.84 -23.55 11.88
N PRO A 20 15.27 -24.63 11.32
CA PRO A 20 13.97 -25.08 11.75
C PRO A 20 13.97 -25.38 13.27
N PRO A 21 12.83 -25.19 13.95
CA PRO A 21 12.68 -25.55 15.36
C PRO A 21 13.15 -26.97 15.68
N GLU A 22 13.65 -27.17 16.89
CA GLU A 22 14.11 -28.47 17.38
C GLU A 22 12.99 -29.52 17.25
N GLY A 23 13.32 -30.69 16.69
CA GLY A 23 12.37 -31.79 16.46
C GLY A 23 11.69 -31.82 15.08
N ILE A 24 12.02 -30.87 14.18
CA ILE A 24 11.57 -30.89 12.78
C ILE A 24 12.69 -31.39 11.87
N GLU A 25 12.42 -32.43 11.10
CA GLU A 25 13.34 -32.96 10.09
C GLU A 25 13.04 -32.36 8.72
N ILE A 26 14.07 -31.97 7.98
CA ILE A 26 13.94 -31.39 6.64
C ILE A 26 14.14 -32.48 5.60
N LEU A 27 13.18 -32.62 4.69
CA LEU A 27 13.38 -33.25 3.40
C LEU A 27 13.47 -32.16 2.33
N LYS A 28 14.71 -31.84 1.92
CA LYS A 28 14.93 -30.88 0.84
C LYS A 28 14.55 -31.52 -0.49
N VAL A 29 13.77 -30.79 -1.29
CA VAL A 29 13.43 -31.13 -2.67
C VAL A 29 14.03 -30.10 -3.62
N GLY A 30 14.36 -30.51 -4.84
CA GLY A 30 14.94 -29.60 -5.84
C GLY A 30 16.42 -29.26 -5.61
N ALA A 31 16.97 -28.48 -6.54
CA ALA A 31 18.34 -28.00 -6.58
C ALA A 31 18.35 -26.51 -6.92
N PRO A 32 19.44 -25.76 -6.65
CA PRO A 32 19.54 -24.37 -7.08
C PRO A 32 19.39 -24.28 -8.60
N LEU A 33 18.60 -23.30 -9.05
CA LEU A 33 18.40 -22.99 -10.45
C LEU A 33 18.76 -21.52 -10.72
N GLU A 34 19.22 -21.25 -11.93
CA GLU A 34 19.52 -19.89 -12.37
C GLU A 34 18.22 -19.16 -12.71
N ASN A 35 18.01 -18.03 -12.05
CA ASN A 35 16.80 -17.22 -12.09
C ASN A 35 17.16 -15.73 -11.94
N ALA A 36 16.35 -14.84 -12.50
CA ALA A 36 16.45 -13.43 -12.15
C ALA A 36 15.08 -12.75 -12.19
N GLY A 37 14.67 -12.21 -11.05
CA GLY A 37 13.33 -11.63 -10.88
C GLY A 37 13.34 -10.17 -10.44
N ILE A 38 12.19 -9.54 -10.61
CA ILE A 38 11.89 -8.22 -10.06
C ILE A 38 11.52 -8.38 -8.58
N VAL A 39 12.34 -7.83 -7.71
CA VAL A 39 12.20 -7.98 -6.25
C VAL A 39 11.69 -6.72 -5.55
N ALA A 40 11.68 -5.58 -6.24
CA ALA A 40 10.96 -4.39 -5.82
C ALA A 40 10.63 -3.55 -7.05
N ALA A 41 9.46 -2.93 -7.09
CA ALA A 41 9.13 -1.92 -8.07
C ALA A 41 8.14 -0.91 -7.51
N ASP A 42 8.23 0.34 -7.96
CA ASP A 42 7.26 1.38 -7.62
C ASP A 42 7.18 2.40 -8.76
N ALA A 43 6.08 3.14 -8.83
CA ALA A 43 5.85 4.09 -9.90
C ALA A 43 4.98 5.27 -9.43
N GLN A 44 5.48 6.49 -9.62
CA GLN A 44 4.75 7.71 -9.23
C GLN A 44 4.97 8.83 -10.24
N TYR A 45 3.90 9.59 -10.53
CA TYR A 45 4.03 10.83 -11.28
C TYR A 45 4.87 11.86 -10.52
N LEU A 46 5.84 12.43 -11.22
CA LEU A 46 6.69 13.48 -10.68
C LEU A 46 5.87 14.77 -10.47
N PRO A 47 5.81 15.31 -9.23
CA PRO A 47 5.05 16.53 -8.94
C PRO A 47 5.48 17.70 -9.83
N GLY A 48 4.50 18.46 -10.34
CA GLY A 48 4.75 19.70 -11.08
C GLY A 48 5.31 19.52 -12.48
N SER A 49 5.46 18.29 -12.99
CA SER A 49 6.22 18.03 -14.24
C SER A 49 5.39 17.35 -15.33
N GLY A 50 4.09 17.67 -15.41
CA GLY A 50 3.21 17.14 -16.45
C GLY A 50 3.07 15.61 -16.34
N ASN A 51 2.98 14.89 -17.47
CA ASN A 51 2.76 13.44 -17.52
C ASN A 51 4.05 12.61 -17.34
N ARG A 52 4.97 13.07 -16.49
CA ARG A 52 6.25 12.38 -16.25
C ARG A 52 6.12 11.37 -15.13
N LEU A 53 6.33 10.10 -15.45
CA LEU A 53 6.28 9.00 -14.50
C LEU A 53 7.71 8.62 -14.07
N SER A 54 7.99 8.68 -12.78
CA SER A 54 9.19 8.07 -12.20
C SER A 54 8.89 6.61 -11.89
N PHE A 55 9.70 5.72 -12.44
CA PHE A 55 9.62 4.29 -12.23
C PHE A 55 10.88 3.81 -11.53
N TYR A 56 10.72 3.13 -10.40
CA TYR A 56 11.79 2.49 -9.63
C TYR A 56 11.71 0.97 -9.80
N LEU A 57 12.87 0.33 -9.95
CA LEU A 57 13.02 -1.11 -10.06
C LEU A 57 14.20 -1.57 -9.22
N ARG A 58 14.09 -2.75 -8.61
CA ARG A 58 15.22 -3.55 -8.15
C ARG A 58 15.04 -5.00 -8.58
N ALA A 59 16.11 -5.60 -9.08
CA ALA A 59 16.14 -7.01 -9.48
C ALA A 59 17.09 -7.82 -8.61
N ALA A 60 16.90 -9.14 -8.59
CA ALA A 60 17.85 -10.10 -8.03
C ALA A 60 18.13 -11.18 -9.07
N SER A 61 19.34 -11.74 -9.05
CA SER A 61 19.77 -12.77 -10.00
C SER A 61 20.58 -13.84 -9.29
N SER A 62 20.26 -15.11 -9.52
CA SER A 62 21.01 -16.25 -9.01
C SER A 62 22.00 -16.85 -10.01
N PHE A 63 22.09 -16.25 -11.21
CA PHE A 63 23.11 -16.59 -12.18
C PHE A 63 24.50 -16.37 -11.59
N LYS A 64 25.44 -17.25 -11.92
CA LYS A 64 26.82 -17.17 -11.41
C LYS A 64 27.65 -16.08 -12.09
N GLN A 65 27.20 -15.61 -13.25
CA GLN A 65 27.84 -14.57 -14.04
C GLN A 65 26.82 -13.48 -14.38
N PRO A 66 27.27 -12.25 -14.69
CA PRO A 66 26.36 -11.19 -15.09
C PRO A 66 25.55 -11.57 -16.33
N VAL A 67 24.24 -11.31 -16.29
CA VAL A 67 23.30 -11.58 -17.40
C VAL A 67 22.79 -10.26 -17.96
N ARG A 68 22.75 -10.15 -19.29
CA ARG A 68 22.10 -9.05 -19.99
C ARG A 68 20.66 -9.41 -20.29
N THR A 69 19.75 -8.49 -20.04
CA THR A 69 18.32 -8.61 -20.34
C THR A 69 17.77 -7.23 -20.65
N ASP A 70 16.62 -7.17 -21.32
CA ASP A 70 15.89 -5.94 -21.54
C ASP A 70 14.69 -5.87 -20.60
N LEU A 71 14.51 -4.72 -19.97
CA LEU A 71 13.32 -4.36 -19.24
C LEU A 71 12.34 -3.64 -20.18
N VAL A 72 11.18 -4.24 -20.36
CA VAL A 72 10.07 -3.68 -21.12
C VAL A 72 9.06 -3.08 -20.14
N LEU A 73 8.84 -1.76 -20.25
CA LEU A 73 7.77 -1.05 -19.55
C LEU A 73 6.64 -0.78 -20.53
N LYS A 74 5.44 -1.26 -20.20
CA LYS A 74 4.30 -1.21 -21.11
C LYS A 74 3.00 -0.82 -20.37
N PRO A 75 2.25 0.16 -20.86
CA PRO A 75 0.89 0.40 -20.37
C PRO A 75 -0.06 -0.71 -20.86
N GLU A 76 -0.92 -1.22 -19.98
CA GLU A 76 -1.88 -2.27 -20.33
C GLU A 76 -2.89 -1.76 -21.37
N GLY A 77 -3.21 -2.60 -22.36
CA GLY A 77 -4.13 -2.26 -23.44
C GLY A 77 -3.53 -1.42 -24.57
N SER A 78 -2.27 -1.00 -24.47
CA SER A 78 -1.54 -0.41 -25.60
C SER A 78 -0.72 -1.46 -26.35
N GLU A 79 -0.58 -1.32 -27.66
CA GLU A 79 0.44 -2.06 -28.42
C GLU A 79 1.81 -1.37 -28.37
N SER A 80 1.87 -0.09 -27.98
CA SER A 80 3.12 0.65 -27.86
C SER A 80 3.91 0.24 -26.61
N ILE A 81 5.21 0.03 -26.80
CA ILE A 81 6.17 -0.07 -25.70
C ILE A 81 6.31 1.33 -25.11
N GLY A 82 6.09 1.47 -23.79
CA GLY A 82 6.29 2.73 -23.09
C GLY A 82 7.78 3.05 -22.97
N LYS A 83 8.60 2.06 -22.61
CA LYS A 83 10.05 2.18 -22.57
C LYS A 83 10.75 0.82 -22.66
N LEU A 84 11.89 0.77 -23.34
CA LEU A 84 12.80 -0.38 -23.38
C LEU A 84 14.13 0.04 -22.76
N ILE A 85 14.64 -0.73 -21.80
CA ILE A 85 15.86 -0.42 -21.07
C ILE A 85 16.74 -1.67 -21.00
N SER A 86 17.96 -1.60 -21.53
CA SER A 86 18.91 -2.70 -21.40
C SER A 86 19.57 -2.69 -20.02
N LEU A 87 19.46 -3.82 -19.31
CA LEU A 87 20.00 -4.04 -17.98
C LEU A 87 21.11 -5.09 -18.00
N THR A 88 22.06 -4.97 -17.06
CA THR A 88 23.05 -6.02 -16.78
C THR A 88 22.93 -6.42 -15.32
N LEU A 89 22.29 -7.55 -15.07
CA LEU A 89 22.06 -8.08 -13.74
C LEU A 89 23.32 -8.79 -13.24
N GLN A 90 23.85 -8.32 -12.11
CA GLN A 90 24.93 -8.96 -11.37
C GLN A 90 24.37 -10.12 -10.52
N PRO A 91 25.19 -11.14 -10.20
CA PRO A 91 24.84 -12.15 -9.22
C PRO A 91 24.44 -11.55 -7.87
N GLY A 92 23.38 -12.09 -7.26
CA GLY A 92 22.80 -11.63 -6.00
C GLY A 92 21.78 -10.51 -6.17
N LEU A 93 21.70 -9.65 -5.15
CA LEU A 93 20.76 -8.53 -5.11
C LEU A 93 21.37 -7.29 -5.79
N ASN A 94 20.72 -6.80 -6.83
CA ASN A 94 21.23 -5.67 -7.61
C ASN A 94 20.89 -4.33 -6.94
N ALA A 95 21.55 -3.26 -7.39
CA ALA A 95 21.19 -1.90 -7.01
C ALA A 95 19.79 -1.55 -7.57
N GLY A 96 19.09 -0.64 -6.88
CA GLY A 96 17.85 -0.09 -7.39
C GLY A 96 18.15 0.92 -8.50
N GLU A 97 17.35 0.90 -9.56
CA GLU A 97 17.42 1.83 -10.69
C GLU A 97 16.14 2.65 -10.78
N THR A 98 16.27 3.90 -11.23
CA THR A 98 15.14 4.81 -11.44
C THR A 98 15.17 5.36 -12.84
N PHE A 99 14.01 5.35 -13.49
CA PHE A 99 13.82 5.79 -14.85
C PHE A 99 12.68 6.80 -14.90
N THR A 100 12.79 7.78 -15.79
CA THR A 100 11.67 8.67 -16.11
C THR A 100 11.05 8.27 -17.44
N ILE A 101 9.73 8.16 -17.48
CA ILE A 101 8.93 7.95 -18.67
C ILE A 101 8.20 9.28 -18.94
N GLU A 102 8.46 9.85 -20.11
CA GLU A 102 7.81 11.07 -20.57
C GLU A 102 6.41 10.71 -21.12
N ASP A 103 5.44 11.61 -20.96
CA ASP A 103 4.07 11.45 -21.47
C ASP A 103 3.38 10.12 -21.11
N ALA A 104 3.66 9.60 -19.92
CA ALA A 104 3.10 8.36 -19.42
C ALA A 104 1.59 8.51 -19.12
N ALA A 105 0.76 7.67 -19.76
CA ALA A 105 -0.67 7.61 -19.50
C ALA A 105 -0.97 7.00 -18.10
N PRO A 106 -2.00 7.49 -17.40
CA PRO A 106 -2.41 6.90 -16.12
C PRO A 106 -3.08 5.55 -16.34
N GLY A 107 -3.00 4.69 -15.34
CA GLY A 107 -3.64 3.38 -15.33
C GLY A 107 -2.66 2.26 -15.01
N LYS A 108 -2.83 1.14 -15.70
CA LYS A 108 -2.11 -0.10 -15.45
C LYS A 108 -0.82 -0.14 -16.26
N TRP A 109 0.27 -0.47 -15.62
CA TRP A 109 1.60 -0.62 -16.21
C TRP A 109 2.17 -1.98 -15.83
N THR A 110 2.88 -2.58 -16.78
CA THR A 110 3.59 -3.84 -16.59
C THR A 110 5.07 -3.61 -16.90
N ALA A 111 5.91 -4.06 -15.97
CA ALA A 111 7.36 -4.12 -16.12
C ALA A 111 7.76 -5.58 -16.27
N THR A 112 8.40 -5.93 -17.40
CA THR A 112 8.80 -7.31 -17.69
C THR A 112 10.28 -7.37 -18.04
N LEU A 113 11.02 -8.27 -17.41
CA LEU A 113 12.36 -8.64 -17.83
C LEU A 113 12.26 -9.69 -18.96
N GLU A 114 12.84 -9.40 -20.12
CA GLU A 114 12.94 -10.32 -21.24
C GLU A 114 14.14 -11.24 -21.04
N LEU A 115 13.99 -12.22 -20.15
CA LEU A 115 14.93 -13.33 -20.00
C LEU A 115 14.21 -14.68 -19.96
N LYS A 116 14.96 -15.73 -20.26
CA LYS A 116 14.51 -17.11 -20.11
C LYS A 116 15.28 -17.74 -18.97
N ASP A 117 14.58 -18.10 -17.92
CA ASP A 117 15.15 -18.62 -16.69
C ASP A 117 14.23 -19.64 -16.02
N ALA A 118 14.56 -20.00 -14.76
CA ALA A 118 13.90 -21.09 -14.05
C ALA A 118 12.46 -20.75 -13.61
N PHE A 119 12.15 -19.49 -13.36
CA PHE A 119 10.85 -19.08 -12.84
C PHE A 119 10.32 -17.79 -13.50
N PRO A 120 9.68 -17.88 -14.68
CA PRO A 120 9.22 -16.69 -15.40
C PRO A 120 8.18 -15.80 -14.68
N GLY A 121 7.59 -16.27 -13.59
CA GLY A 121 6.53 -15.58 -12.85
C GLY A 121 7.00 -14.34 -12.11
N ASP A 122 8.29 -14.27 -11.73
CA ASP A 122 8.88 -13.13 -11.04
C ASP A 122 9.59 -12.15 -11.97
N ASN A 123 9.64 -12.46 -13.26
CA ASN A 123 10.14 -11.56 -14.31
C ASN A 123 9.20 -10.37 -14.55
N THR A 124 7.98 -10.41 -14.00
CA THR A 124 6.94 -9.41 -14.24
C THR A 124 6.48 -8.72 -12.96
N ALA A 125 6.41 -7.39 -12.99
CA ALA A 125 5.78 -6.56 -11.97
C ALA A 125 4.62 -5.76 -12.56
N PHE A 126 3.49 -5.79 -11.88
CA PHE A 126 2.28 -5.02 -12.16
C PHE A 126 2.26 -3.76 -11.30
N LEU A 127 1.96 -2.62 -11.92
CA LEU A 127 2.01 -1.29 -11.31
C LEU A 127 0.74 -0.51 -11.67
N ALA A 128 0.01 -0.07 -10.67
CA ALA A 128 -1.17 0.77 -10.83
C ALA A 128 -0.80 2.24 -10.59
N VAL A 129 -0.69 3.01 -11.67
CA VAL A 129 -0.28 4.41 -11.61
C VAL A 129 -1.51 5.29 -11.83
N MET A 130 -2.13 5.72 -10.73
CA MET A 130 -3.31 6.57 -10.81
C MET A 130 -2.92 8.04 -10.79
N ARG A 131 -3.48 8.82 -11.74
CA ARG A 131 -3.57 10.27 -11.61
C ARG A 131 -5.03 10.62 -11.35
N PRO A 132 -5.42 10.90 -10.10
CA PRO A 132 -6.77 11.36 -9.85
C PRO A 132 -6.99 12.68 -10.61
N PRO A 133 -8.16 12.87 -11.27
CA PRO A 133 -8.45 14.12 -11.94
C PRO A 133 -8.42 15.27 -10.93
N PRO A 134 -8.00 16.49 -11.32
CA PRO A 134 -7.98 17.63 -10.42
C PRO A 134 -9.33 17.83 -9.73
N LEU A 135 -9.32 18.09 -8.43
CA LEU A 135 -10.52 18.41 -7.66
C LEU A 135 -11.06 19.75 -8.15
N ARG A 136 -12.31 19.75 -8.60
CA ARG A 136 -12.98 20.96 -9.09
C ARG A 136 -13.42 21.82 -7.91
N VAL A 137 -12.84 23.01 -7.80
CA VAL A 137 -13.05 23.95 -6.70
C VAL A 137 -13.76 25.21 -7.20
N ARG A 138 -14.78 25.66 -6.48
CA ARG A 138 -15.39 26.99 -6.66
C ARG A 138 -15.16 27.85 -5.41
N VAL A 139 -15.01 29.16 -5.62
CA VAL A 139 -14.84 30.14 -4.53
C VAL A 139 -16.09 31.01 -4.40
N GLU A 140 -16.69 30.98 -3.21
CA GLU A 140 -17.86 31.75 -2.79
C GLU A 140 -17.50 32.66 -1.62
N ALA A 141 -16.85 33.78 -1.94
CA ALA A 141 -16.53 34.84 -0.99
C ALA A 141 -16.69 36.22 -1.65
N THR A 142 -16.78 37.28 -0.84
CA THR A 142 -16.71 38.66 -1.34
C THR A 142 -15.27 39.04 -1.70
N ASP A 143 -14.30 38.55 -0.94
CA ASP A 143 -12.84 38.72 -1.09
C ASP A 143 -12.18 37.50 -1.75
N LYS A 144 -12.59 37.17 -2.98
CA LYS A 144 -12.17 35.92 -3.66
C LYS A 144 -10.69 35.82 -3.98
N TYR A 145 -9.97 36.93 -4.11
CA TYR A 145 -8.61 36.97 -4.64
C TYR A 145 -7.68 35.95 -3.95
N PHE A 146 -7.59 35.98 -2.62
CA PHE A 146 -6.69 35.09 -1.89
C PHE A 146 -7.13 33.63 -1.96
N LEU A 147 -8.43 33.36 -1.81
CA LEU A 147 -8.98 32.02 -1.92
C LEU A 147 -8.76 31.42 -3.31
N GLU A 148 -8.97 32.19 -4.38
CA GLU A 148 -8.69 31.76 -5.75
C GLU A 148 -7.18 31.49 -5.94
N HIS A 149 -6.31 32.38 -5.46
CA HIS A 149 -4.86 32.18 -5.56
C HIS A 149 -4.38 30.96 -4.75
N SER A 150 -5.04 30.63 -3.64
CA SER A 150 -4.74 29.41 -2.88
C SER A 150 -5.03 28.14 -3.69
N VAL A 151 -6.08 28.17 -4.52
CA VAL A 151 -6.40 27.08 -5.45
C VAL A 151 -5.42 27.09 -6.62
N THR A 152 -5.14 28.26 -7.19
CA THR A 152 -4.24 28.41 -8.33
C THR A 152 -2.82 27.97 -8.01
N ALA A 153 -2.35 28.15 -6.77
CA ALA A 153 -1.05 27.67 -6.30
C ALA A 153 -0.88 26.13 -6.44
N PHE A 154 -1.97 25.37 -6.47
CA PHE A 154 -1.98 23.94 -6.73
C PHE A 154 -2.69 23.56 -8.04
N SER A 155 -2.89 24.55 -8.92
CA SER A 155 -3.37 24.35 -10.28
C SER A 155 -2.19 24.27 -11.27
N GLY A 156 -2.27 23.38 -12.24
CA GLY A 156 -1.23 23.15 -13.25
C GLY A 156 -1.41 21.80 -13.95
N ASP A 157 -0.52 21.44 -14.88
CA ASP A 157 -0.61 20.20 -15.69
C ASP A 157 -0.61 18.89 -14.87
N SER A 158 -0.22 18.99 -13.60
CA SER A 158 -0.29 17.92 -12.59
C SER A 158 -0.91 18.39 -11.27
N GLY A 159 -1.60 19.53 -11.30
CA GLY A 159 -2.19 20.18 -10.14
C GLY A 159 -3.34 19.38 -9.55
N PHE A 160 -3.42 19.34 -8.22
CA PHE A 160 -4.48 18.63 -7.51
C PHE A 160 -5.81 19.41 -7.52
N LEU A 161 -5.75 20.73 -7.64
CA LEU A 161 -6.93 21.59 -7.60
C LEU A 161 -7.12 22.31 -8.94
N THR A 162 -8.37 22.56 -9.31
CA THR A 162 -8.70 23.39 -10.47
C THR A 162 -9.89 24.28 -10.17
N LEU A 163 -9.82 25.56 -10.55
CA LEU A 163 -10.93 26.49 -10.38
C LEU A 163 -11.99 26.25 -11.45
N VAL A 164 -13.26 26.15 -11.02
CA VAL A 164 -14.42 26.00 -11.90
C VAL A 164 -15.55 26.93 -11.47
N GLN A 165 -16.43 27.28 -12.41
CA GLN A 165 -17.68 27.98 -12.11
C GLN A 165 -18.84 26.99 -11.92
N ASP A 166 -18.90 25.96 -12.76
CA ASP A 166 -19.98 24.99 -12.81
C ASP A 166 -19.55 23.61 -12.28
N SER A 167 -20.50 22.92 -11.66
CA SER A 167 -20.32 21.57 -11.10
C SER A 167 -19.10 21.39 -10.19
N PRO A 168 -18.89 22.26 -9.18
CA PRO A 168 -17.79 22.08 -8.22
C PRO A 168 -17.98 20.80 -7.41
N GLN A 169 -16.86 20.19 -7.03
CA GLN A 169 -16.83 19.11 -6.03
C GLN A 169 -16.59 19.70 -4.64
N LEU A 170 -15.75 20.73 -4.56
CA LEU A 170 -15.43 21.47 -3.35
C LEU A 170 -15.80 22.94 -3.54
N VAL A 171 -16.42 23.55 -2.53
CA VAL A 171 -16.61 24.99 -2.45
C VAL A 171 -15.83 25.56 -1.28
N LEU A 172 -14.98 26.55 -1.55
CA LEU A 172 -14.35 27.38 -0.54
C LEU A 172 -15.25 28.59 -0.30
N SER A 173 -15.63 28.84 0.95
CA SER A 173 -16.43 30.01 1.29
C SER A 173 -15.88 30.76 2.50
N LYS A 174 -16.32 32.02 2.63
CA LYS A 174 -16.14 32.84 3.81
C LYS A 174 -17.50 33.30 4.31
N GLY A 175 -17.79 33.14 5.60
CA GLY A 175 -19.11 33.42 6.15
C GLY A 175 -20.05 32.23 6.00
N GLY A 176 -20.91 32.31 4.98
CA GLY A 176 -21.98 31.34 4.76
C GLY A 176 -21.49 29.95 4.37
N ALA A 177 -22.24 28.92 4.81
CA ALA A 177 -22.01 27.54 4.39
C ALA A 177 -22.57 27.30 2.98
N PRO A 178 -21.74 26.83 2.03
CA PRO A 178 -22.20 26.54 0.68
C PRO A 178 -22.97 25.22 0.64
N ASP A 179 -23.90 25.10 -0.30
CA ASP A 179 -24.52 23.81 -0.62
C ASP A 179 -23.70 23.10 -1.71
N ALA A 180 -22.79 22.24 -1.26
CA ALA A 180 -21.87 21.50 -2.11
C ALA A 180 -21.57 20.12 -1.52
N PRO A 181 -21.11 19.15 -2.34
CA PRO A 181 -20.67 17.85 -1.84
C PRO A 181 -19.58 17.99 -0.77
N LEU A 182 -18.56 18.82 -1.05
CA LEU A 182 -17.51 19.16 -0.11
C LEU A 182 -17.48 20.67 0.12
N ALA A 183 -17.24 21.09 1.36
CA ALA A 183 -17.11 22.51 1.71
C ALA A 183 -15.89 22.77 2.60
N MET A 184 -15.25 23.92 2.41
CA MET A 184 -14.32 24.49 3.38
C MET A 184 -14.78 25.91 3.69
N VAL A 185 -15.21 26.12 4.93
CA VAL A 185 -15.83 27.37 5.37
C VAL A 185 -14.87 28.09 6.31
N PHE A 186 -14.43 29.28 5.91
CA PHE A 186 -13.73 30.21 6.78
C PHE A 186 -14.73 31.16 7.43
N GLN A 187 -14.46 31.60 8.66
CA GLN A 187 -15.28 32.58 9.39
C GLN A 187 -16.77 32.22 9.36
N PRO A 188 -17.22 31.14 10.01
CA PRO A 188 -18.62 30.71 9.93
C PRO A 188 -19.59 31.81 10.39
N GLU A 189 -20.59 32.11 9.56
CA GLU A 189 -21.63 33.11 9.81
C GLU A 189 -23.03 32.60 9.45
N GLY A 190 -24.03 33.08 10.19
CA GLY A 190 -25.44 32.69 9.99
C GLY A 190 -25.73 31.27 10.49
N ASP A 191 -26.85 30.71 10.02
CA ASP A 191 -27.28 29.36 10.35
C ASP A 191 -26.73 28.35 9.33
N SER A 192 -26.34 27.17 9.80
CA SER A 192 -25.82 26.10 8.95
C SER A 192 -25.99 24.75 9.62
N ARG A 193 -26.00 23.67 8.82
CA ARG A 193 -25.87 22.31 9.34
C ARG A 193 -24.48 21.99 9.88
N TRP A 194 -23.48 22.78 9.55
CA TRP A 194 -22.08 22.55 9.92
C TRP A 194 -21.71 23.11 11.29
N TRP A 195 -22.60 23.85 11.95
CA TRP A 195 -22.47 24.32 13.34
C TRP A 195 -23.86 24.44 13.97
N SER A 196 -24.02 24.06 15.24
CA SER A 196 -25.32 24.07 15.91
C SER A 196 -25.61 25.38 16.64
N LYS A 197 -24.57 26.13 17.01
CA LYS A 197 -24.69 27.44 17.65
C LYS A 197 -23.50 28.33 17.28
N LEU A 198 -23.79 29.58 16.98
CA LEU A 198 -22.81 30.64 16.80
C LEU A 198 -23.06 31.73 17.84
N GLY A 199 -22.01 32.27 18.45
CA GLY A 199 -22.10 33.26 19.52
C GLY A 199 -21.15 34.44 19.31
N ASP A 200 -20.77 35.06 20.42
CA ASP A 200 -19.95 36.27 20.42
C ASP A 200 -18.51 35.99 19.95
N PRO A 201 -17.80 37.00 19.42
CA PRO A 201 -16.37 36.89 19.11
C PRO A 201 -15.54 36.45 20.32
N LEU A 202 -14.48 35.69 20.06
CA LEU A 202 -13.50 35.31 21.06
C LEU A 202 -12.40 36.37 21.15
N GLU A 203 -11.91 36.60 22.37
CA GLU A 203 -10.70 37.41 22.63
C GLU A 203 -9.54 36.49 23.03
N ASN A 204 -8.31 36.85 22.66
CA ASN A 204 -7.07 36.16 23.04
C ASN A 204 -7.10 34.63 22.81
N VAL A 205 -7.42 34.23 21.57
CA VAL A 205 -7.53 32.81 21.21
C VAL A 205 -6.16 32.13 21.22
N VAL A 206 -6.00 31.12 22.08
CA VAL A 206 -4.83 30.24 22.10
C VAL A 206 -5.24 28.87 21.54
N PRO A 207 -4.70 28.45 20.38
CA PRO A 207 -5.06 27.17 19.79
C PRO A 207 -4.40 25.99 20.51
N ARG A 208 -5.16 24.92 20.67
CA ARG A 208 -4.72 23.62 21.17
C ARG A 208 -5.00 22.56 20.10
N VAL A 209 -3.94 21.90 19.64
CA VAL A 209 -4.04 20.84 18.64
C VAL A 209 -4.44 19.53 19.33
N LYS A 210 -5.56 18.93 18.91
CA LYS A 210 -6.12 17.70 19.49
C LYS A 210 -5.62 16.45 18.78
N ILE A 211 -5.43 16.52 17.46
CA ILE A 211 -5.04 15.38 16.62
C ILE A 211 -3.90 15.84 15.69
N PRO A 212 -2.65 15.89 16.18
CA PRO A 212 -1.53 16.47 15.43
C PRO A 212 -1.22 15.72 14.12
N ASP A 213 -1.39 14.40 14.11
CA ASP A 213 -1.10 13.55 12.95
C ASP A 213 -2.24 13.48 11.91
N HIS A 214 -3.30 14.28 12.08
CA HIS A 214 -4.42 14.25 11.15
C HIS A 214 -3.99 14.76 9.76
N PRO A 215 -4.39 14.12 8.64
CA PRO A 215 -3.95 14.51 7.29
C PRO A 215 -4.18 15.98 6.92
N VAL A 216 -5.23 16.61 7.47
CA VAL A 216 -5.50 18.06 7.29
C VAL A 216 -4.39 18.95 7.87
N LEU A 217 -3.80 18.53 8.99
CA LEU A 217 -2.73 19.29 9.66
C LEU A 217 -1.33 18.91 9.15
N ARG A 218 -1.23 17.96 8.21
CA ARG A 218 0.05 17.56 7.63
C ARG A 218 0.69 18.79 6.97
N HIS A 219 1.90 19.15 7.38
CA HIS A 219 2.62 20.34 6.90
C HIS A 219 2.04 21.70 7.35
N VAL A 220 1.12 21.74 8.32
CA VAL A 220 0.62 22.99 8.90
C VAL A 220 0.92 23.00 10.39
N ASP A 221 1.65 24.02 10.84
CA ASP A 221 1.82 24.27 12.27
C ASP A 221 0.59 25.01 12.82
N ALA A 222 -0.45 24.26 13.15
CA ALA A 222 -1.71 24.82 13.64
C ALA A 222 -1.61 25.51 15.01
N ALA A 223 -0.58 25.19 15.80
CA ALA A 223 -0.38 25.79 17.12
C ALA A 223 0.16 27.23 17.04
N SER A 224 0.80 27.61 15.94
CA SER A 224 1.29 28.97 15.70
C SER A 224 0.34 29.85 14.89
N LEU A 225 -0.81 29.31 14.45
CA LEU A 225 -1.81 30.09 13.70
C LEU A 225 -2.54 31.07 14.63
N SER A 226 -2.73 32.30 14.15
CA SER A 226 -3.69 33.23 14.73
C SER A 226 -5.11 32.82 14.32
N PHE A 227 -6.03 32.82 15.28
CA PHE A 227 -7.45 32.60 15.06
C PHE A 227 -8.25 33.88 15.32
N ALA A 228 -7.69 35.03 14.93
CA ALA A 228 -8.41 36.30 15.03
C ALA A 228 -9.74 36.25 14.23
N GLY A 229 -10.79 36.84 14.79
CA GLY A 229 -12.14 36.76 14.24
C GLY A 229 -12.87 35.45 14.54
N ALA A 230 -12.28 34.52 15.30
CA ALA A 230 -12.99 33.36 15.82
C ALA A 230 -14.16 33.77 16.71
N ARG A 231 -15.20 32.93 16.76
CA ARG A 231 -16.40 33.14 17.56
C ARG A 231 -16.68 31.95 18.46
N GLN A 232 -17.49 32.16 19.50
CA GLN A 232 -18.13 31.05 20.19
C GLN A 232 -18.88 30.21 19.16
N LEU A 233 -18.57 28.93 19.09
CA LEU A 233 -19.12 28.01 18.10
C LEU A 233 -19.32 26.64 18.72
N THR A 234 -20.43 25.98 18.40
CA THR A 234 -20.64 24.58 18.76
C THR A 234 -20.65 23.75 17.49
N ALA A 235 -19.71 22.81 17.38
CA ALA A 235 -19.67 21.87 16.28
C ALA A 235 -20.87 20.89 16.38
N PRO A 236 -21.39 20.38 15.26
CA PRO A 236 -22.47 19.41 15.27
C PRO A 236 -22.00 18.09 15.91
N GLU A 237 -22.96 17.27 16.35
CA GLU A 237 -22.66 15.95 16.90
C GLU A 237 -21.90 15.08 15.89
N GLY A 238 -20.89 14.35 16.36
CA GLY A 238 -20.03 13.53 15.51
C GLY A 238 -18.95 14.30 14.72
N ALA A 239 -18.84 15.62 14.89
CA ALA A 239 -17.74 16.39 14.30
C ALA A 239 -16.38 15.99 14.88
N LEU A 240 -15.39 15.85 14.01
CA LEU A 240 -14.00 15.60 14.37
C LEU A 240 -13.27 16.92 14.59
N VAL A 241 -13.11 17.32 15.85
CA VAL A 241 -12.39 18.55 16.22
C VAL A 241 -10.88 18.32 16.19
N LEU A 242 -10.18 19.07 15.34
CA LEU A 242 -8.73 18.96 15.14
C LEU A 242 -7.97 19.98 15.98
N VAL A 243 -8.53 21.19 16.11
CA VAL A 243 -7.98 22.29 16.89
C VAL A 243 -9.12 22.93 17.69
N ASP A 244 -8.91 23.14 18.98
CA ASP A 244 -9.83 23.82 19.88
C ASP A 244 -9.12 24.87 20.75
N THR A 245 -9.87 25.63 21.53
CA THR A 245 -9.34 26.43 22.63
C THR A 245 -9.20 25.60 23.90
N GLU A 246 -8.55 26.13 24.93
CA GLU A 246 -8.51 25.50 26.25
C GLU A 246 -9.92 25.21 26.79
N ASP A 247 -10.83 26.16 26.61
CA ASP A 247 -12.26 26.08 26.97
C ASP A 247 -13.09 25.16 26.06
N GLY A 248 -12.46 24.52 25.07
CA GLY A 248 -13.10 23.55 24.18
C GLY A 248 -13.90 24.16 23.02
N VAL A 249 -13.73 25.44 22.72
CA VAL A 249 -14.35 26.06 21.54
C VAL A 249 -13.62 25.56 20.29
N PRO A 250 -14.30 24.91 19.33
CA PRO A 250 -13.67 24.40 18.12
C PRO A 250 -13.19 25.53 17.22
N LEU A 251 -11.93 25.39 16.78
CA LEU A 251 -11.23 26.32 15.90
C LEU A 251 -11.07 25.76 14.48
N LEU A 252 -10.82 24.45 14.38
CA LEU A 252 -10.79 23.72 13.11
C LEU A 252 -11.37 22.32 13.32
N TYR A 253 -12.36 21.94 12.52
CA TYR A 253 -12.98 20.63 12.61
C TYR A 253 -13.53 20.16 11.26
N ILE A 254 -13.79 18.85 11.17
CA ILE A 254 -14.45 18.21 10.03
C ILE A 254 -15.79 17.67 10.49
N ALA A 255 -16.85 17.97 9.75
CA ALA A 255 -18.18 17.44 9.95
C ALA A 255 -18.65 16.69 8.70
N ARG A 256 -19.47 15.65 8.90
CA ARG A 256 -20.08 14.87 7.82
C ARG A 256 -21.59 14.79 8.05
N SER A 257 -22.36 14.91 6.97
CA SER A 257 -23.82 14.80 6.99
C SER A 257 -24.28 14.12 5.70
N GLY A 258 -24.65 12.84 5.77
CA GLY A 258 -24.95 12.03 4.58
C GLY A 258 -23.73 11.91 3.67
N ASP A 259 -23.89 12.24 2.39
CA ASP A 259 -22.80 12.24 1.39
C ASP A 259 -22.03 13.56 1.33
N GLN A 260 -22.36 14.53 2.20
CA GLN A 260 -21.67 15.82 2.25
C GLN A 260 -20.67 15.88 3.41
N ALA A 261 -19.57 16.58 3.19
CA ALA A 261 -18.56 16.82 4.22
C ALA A 261 -18.08 18.27 4.20
N ALA A 262 -17.82 18.83 5.37
CA ALA A 262 -17.28 20.18 5.51
C ALA A 262 -16.12 20.23 6.47
N ALA A 263 -15.11 21.03 6.13
CA ALA A 263 -14.14 21.54 7.09
C ALA A 263 -14.53 22.97 7.46
N VAL A 264 -14.57 23.29 8.74
CA VAL A 264 -14.88 24.63 9.23
C VAL A 264 -13.66 25.17 9.96
N VAL A 265 -13.21 26.35 9.52
CA VAL A 265 -12.09 27.10 10.11
C VAL A 265 -12.67 28.35 10.75
N ASN A 266 -12.76 28.34 12.07
CA ASN A 266 -13.34 29.41 12.87
C ASN A 266 -12.30 30.53 13.08
N MET A 267 -11.98 31.24 12.00
CA MET A 267 -11.14 32.45 11.97
C MET A 267 -11.57 33.32 10.79
N ASP A 268 -11.34 34.64 10.88
CA ASP A 268 -11.31 35.50 9.71
C ASP A 268 -9.90 35.49 9.12
N PRO A 269 -9.70 34.92 7.91
CA PRO A 269 -8.36 34.81 7.33
C PRO A 269 -7.66 36.16 7.10
N LEU A 270 -8.42 37.25 6.95
CA LEU A 270 -7.86 38.58 6.79
C LEU A 270 -7.43 39.15 8.14
N ALA A 271 -8.30 39.10 9.15
CA ALA A 271 -8.00 39.61 10.50
C ALA A 271 -6.87 38.82 11.19
N ALA A 272 -6.76 37.52 10.86
CA ALA A 272 -5.69 36.66 11.34
C ALA A 272 -4.37 36.82 10.55
N GLU A 273 -4.34 37.71 9.54
CA GLU A 273 -3.24 37.83 8.56
C GLU A 273 -2.90 36.50 7.86
N PHE A 274 -3.83 35.53 7.91
CA PHE A 274 -3.59 34.17 7.46
C PHE A 274 -3.41 34.10 5.95
N TYR A 275 -4.08 34.96 5.18
CA TYR A 275 -3.88 35.08 3.73
C TYR A 275 -2.42 35.32 3.31
N TYR A 276 -1.60 35.91 4.19
CA TYR A 276 -0.19 36.18 3.94
C TYR A 276 0.73 35.07 4.44
N SER A 277 0.18 34.07 5.14
CA SER A 277 0.92 32.92 5.62
C SER A 277 1.15 31.90 4.51
N ALA A 278 2.35 31.30 4.49
CA ALA A 278 2.64 30.15 3.63
C ALA A 278 1.74 28.95 3.95
N TRP A 279 1.15 28.89 5.15
CA TRP A 279 0.24 27.83 5.57
C TRP A 279 -1.15 27.91 4.97
N PHE A 280 -1.59 29.09 4.49
CA PHE A 280 -2.93 29.24 3.93
C PHE A 280 -3.18 28.37 2.70
N PRO A 281 -2.38 28.45 1.62
CA PRO A 281 -2.55 27.56 0.48
C PRO A 281 -2.37 26.09 0.87
N VAL A 282 -1.42 25.77 1.76
CA VAL A 282 -1.19 24.39 2.23
C VAL A 282 -2.40 23.82 2.95
N LEU A 283 -3.02 24.58 3.86
CA LEU A 283 -4.22 24.13 4.59
C LEU A 283 -5.40 23.89 3.64
N VAL A 284 -5.59 24.76 2.65
CA VAL A 284 -6.63 24.56 1.62
C VAL A 284 -6.38 23.26 0.87
N TYR A 285 -5.15 23.00 0.45
CA TYR A 285 -4.77 21.77 -0.24
C TYR A 285 -4.97 20.51 0.60
N THR A 286 -4.47 20.47 1.84
CA THR A 286 -4.55 19.29 2.71
C THR A 286 -5.98 19.01 3.14
N THR A 287 -6.76 20.07 3.40
CA THR A 287 -8.20 19.97 3.68
C THR A 287 -8.96 19.42 2.48
N ALA A 288 -8.75 19.98 1.29
CA ALA A 288 -9.36 19.49 0.06
C ALA A 288 -9.03 18.02 -0.22
N SER A 289 -7.75 17.63 -0.02
CA SER A 289 -7.30 16.26 -0.19
C SER A 289 -7.94 15.30 0.81
N SER A 290 -8.01 15.69 2.08
CA SER A 290 -8.63 14.89 3.14
C SER A 290 -10.14 14.73 2.92
N LEU A 291 -10.86 15.81 2.60
CA LEU A 291 -12.30 15.77 2.33
C LEU A 291 -12.62 14.91 1.10
N ALA A 292 -11.79 14.94 0.07
CA ALA A 292 -11.93 14.11 -1.12
C ALA A 292 -11.50 12.65 -0.91
N SER A 293 -11.07 12.25 0.30
CA SER A 293 -10.49 10.92 0.60
C SER A 293 -9.29 10.58 -0.29
N ARG A 294 -8.45 11.58 -0.60
CA ARG A 294 -7.23 11.45 -1.41
C ARG A 294 -5.94 11.69 -0.62
N GLY A 295 -6.03 11.70 0.71
CA GLY A 295 -4.91 12.02 1.62
C GLY A 295 -3.78 11.00 1.64
N ASP A 296 -4.09 9.72 1.38
CA ASP A 296 -3.11 8.64 1.30
C ASP A 296 -3.32 7.83 0.00
N PRO A 297 -2.51 8.05 -1.04
CA PRO A 297 -2.63 7.30 -2.29
C PRO A 297 -2.23 5.84 -2.07
N LEU A 298 -2.85 4.92 -2.81
CA LEU A 298 -2.39 3.53 -2.87
C LEU A 298 -0.99 3.48 -3.49
N ALA A 299 -0.11 2.65 -2.95
CA ALA A 299 1.14 2.31 -3.60
C ALA A 299 0.89 1.72 -5.00
N ALA A 300 1.84 1.91 -5.92
CA ALA A 300 1.69 1.40 -7.27
C ALA A 300 1.64 -0.14 -7.29
N ALA A 301 2.34 -0.79 -6.35
CA ALA A 301 2.32 -2.23 -6.19
C ALA A 301 2.49 -2.62 -4.71
N TYR A 302 1.92 -3.76 -4.37
CA TYR A 302 2.08 -4.44 -3.08
C TYR A 302 2.60 -5.86 -3.31
N ALA A 303 3.22 -6.46 -2.28
CA ALA A 303 3.54 -7.88 -2.32
C ALA A 303 2.28 -8.74 -2.07
N PRO A 304 2.15 -9.93 -2.68
CA PRO A 304 1.17 -10.92 -2.25
C PRO A 304 1.21 -11.15 -0.74
N GLY A 305 0.05 -11.39 -0.13
CA GLY A 305 -0.12 -11.48 1.32
C GLY A 305 -0.33 -10.12 2.00
N SER A 306 -0.05 -9.00 1.35
CA SER A 306 -0.24 -7.67 1.93
C SER A 306 -1.71 -7.33 2.15
N THR A 307 -1.96 -6.48 3.15
CA THR A 307 -3.24 -5.80 3.35
C THR A 307 -3.11 -4.37 2.86
N ILE A 308 -4.11 -3.90 2.11
CA ILE A 308 -4.16 -2.55 1.55
C ILE A 308 -5.25 -1.73 2.23
N PRO A 309 -5.10 -0.40 2.35
CA PRO A 309 -6.20 0.46 2.74
C PRO A 309 -7.28 0.48 1.65
N VAL A 310 -8.52 0.73 2.04
CA VAL A 310 -9.67 0.89 1.13
C VAL A 310 -10.04 2.37 1.10
N PRO A 311 -9.63 3.12 0.06
CA PRO A 311 -9.91 4.54 -0.01
C PRO A 311 -11.42 4.82 -0.03
N GLY A 312 -11.85 5.83 0.71
CA GLY A 312 -13.27 6.20 0.80
C GLY A 312 -14.14 5.21 1.59
N ALA A 313 -13.55 4.22 2.28
CA ALA A 313 -14.29 3.39 3.23
C ALA A 313 -14.89 4.26 4.34
N GLY A 314 -16.21 4.12 4.55
CA GLY A 314 -16.95 4.78 5.62
C GLY A 314 -17.88 3.78 6.29
N GLU A 315 -18.26 4.06 7.54
CA GLU A 315 -19.18 3.19 8.29
C GLU A 315 -20.46 2.91 7.48
N GLY A 316 -20.73 1.63 7.24
CA GLY A 316 -21.92 1.16 6.52
C GLY A 316 -21.86 1.23 4.98
N LYS A 317 -20.75 1.68 4.38
CA LYS A 317 -20.58 1.69 2.91
C LYS A 317 -19.75 0.48 2.45
N THR A 318 -20.27 -0.29 1.50
CA THR A 318 -19.56 -1.41 0.90
C THR A 318 -18.68 -0.94 -0.27
N THR A 319 -17.49 -1.52 -0.37
CA THR A 319 -16.59 -1.39 -1.51
C THR A 319 -16.53 -2.73 -2.23
N GLN A 320 -16.79 -2.72 -3.53
CA GLN A 320 -16.61 -3.87 -4.41
C GLN A 320 -15.13 -3.97 -4.79
N ILE A 321 -14.57 -5.17 -4.67
CA ILE A 321 -13.20 -5.49 -5.06
C ILE A 321 -13.25 -6.49 -6.20
N THR A 322 -12.55 -6.20 -7.28
CA THR A 322 -12.31 -7.15 -8.38
C THR A 322 -10.85 -7.56 -8.36
N ALA A 323 -10.60 -8.86 -8.17
CA ALA A 323 -9.27 -9.44 -8.18
C ALA A 323 -8.78 -9.72 -9.63
N PRO A 324 -7.47 -9.99 -9.82
CA PRO A 324 -6.89 -10.22 -11.15
C PRO A 324 -7.48 -11.40 -11.92
N ASP A 325 -7.97 -12.41 -11.20
CA ASP A 325 -8.63 -13.60 -11.76
C ASP A 325 -10.10 -13.36 -12.16
N GLY A 326 -10.59 -12.12 -11.98
CA GLY A 326 -11.97 -11.72 -12.27
C GLY A 326 -12.95 -12.04 -11.14
N THR A 327 -12.50 -12.65 -10.04
CA THR A 327 -13.36 -12.85 -8.86
C THR A 327 -13.70 -11.51 -8.23
N THR A 328 -14.95 -11.37 -7.80
CA THR A 328 -15.43 -10.18 -7.13
C THR A 328 -15.76 -10.49 -5.67
N GLY A 329 -15.48 -9.53 -4.80
CA GLY A 329 -15.83 -9.56 -3.39
C GLY A 329 -16.30 -8.20 -2.92
N GLU A 330 -16.82 -8.13 -1.70
CA GLU A 330 -17.22 -6.87 -1.07
C GLU A 330 -16.59 -6.77 0.32
N THR A 331 -16.23 -5.55 0.71
CA THR A 331 -15.80 -5.25 2.08
C THR A 331 -16.41 -3.94 2.56
N ALA A 332 -16.79 -3.90 3.84
CA ALA A 332 -17.09 -2.65 4.55
C ALA A 332 -15.94 -2.21 5.46
N ALA A 333 -14.86 -2.99 5.53
CA ALA A 333 -13.70 -2.67 6.35
C ALA A 333 -12.84 -1.57 5.68
N ALA A 334 -12.13 -0.80 6.51
CA ALA A 334 -11.18 0.22 6.05
C ALA A 334 -9.93 -0.37 5.34
N THR A 335 -9.78 -1.69 5.38
CA THR A 335 -8.66 -2.42 4.79
C THR A 335 -9.14 -3.68 4.07
N TYR A 336 -8.41 -4.10 3.04
CA TYR A 336 -8.68 -5.32 2.29
C TYR A 336 -7.40 -6.14 2.13
N GLY A 337 -7.54 -7.46 2.22
CA GLY A 337 -6.44 -8.40 2.04
C GLY A 337 -6.62 -9.64 2.90
N PRO A 338 -5.68 -10.60 2.86
CA PRO A 338 -4.44 -10.56 2.08
C PRO A 338 -4.67 -10.58 0.55
N LEU A 339 -3.84 -9.88 -0.22
CA LEU A 339 -3.84 -9.98 -1.68
C LEU A 339 -3.27 -11.33 -2.12
N ALA A 340 -4.10 -12.20 -2.68
CA ALA A 340 -3.71 -13.59 -2.96
C ALA A 340 -3.05 -13.81 -4.32
N VAL A 341 -3.39 -13.01 -5.33
CA VAL A 341 -3.05 -13.28 -6.74
C VAL A 341 -2.27 -12.09 -7.30
N PRO A 342 -1.09 -12.29 -7.91
CA PRO A 342 -0.39 -11.23 -8.64
C PRO A 342 -1.24 -10.69 -9.80
N GLY A 343 -1.21 -9.37 -10.01
CA GLY A 343 -1.96 -8.68 -11.06
C GLY A 343 -2.66 -7.43 -10.54
N PHE A 344 -3.62 -6.92 -11.32
CA PHE A 344 -4.34 -5.69 -11.00
C PHE A 344 -5.61 -5.93 -10.20
N TYR A 345 -5.79 -5.14 -9.15
CA TYR A 345 -7.00 -5.10 -8.33
C TYR A 345 -7.75 -3.78 -8.56
N SER A 346 -9.07 -3.85 -8.70
CA SER A 346 -9.94 -2.67 -8.78
C SER A 346 -10.81 -2.58 -7.53
N LEU A 347 -10.87 -1.40 -6.92
CA LEU A 347 -11.72 -1.10 -5.76
C LEU A 347 -12.73 -0.05 -6.19
N THR A 348 -14.03 -0.32 -6.03
CA THR A 348 -15.11 0.58 -6.45
C THR A 348 -16.10 0.78 -5.32
N ASN A 349 -16.36 2.04 -4.97
CA ASN A 349 -17.41 2.43 -4.01
C ASN A 349 -18.04 3.77 -4.42
N ALA A 350 -18.93 4.31 -3.58
CA ALA A 350 -19.62 5.57 -3.85
C ALA A 350 -18.68 6.79 -4.00
N ALA A 351 -17.48 6.75 -3.41
CA ALA A 351 -16.50 7.83 -3.50
C ALA A 351 -15.63 7.73 -4.77
N GLY A 352 -15.59 6.58 -5.45
CA GLY A 352 -14.90 6.44 -6.73
C GLY A 352 -14.41 5.02 -7.04
N THR A 353 -13.49 4.96 -8.00
CA THR A 353 -12.78 3.75 -8.39
C THR A 353 -11.28 3.97 -8.24
N TRP A 354 -10.62 3.03 -7.57
CA TRP A 354 -9.18 2.98 -7.40
C TRP A 354 -8.62 1.70 -7.99
N LEU A 355 -7.36 1.79 -8.39
CA LEU A 355 -6.61 0.69 -8.94
C LEU A 355 -5.37 0.48 -8.07
N THR A 356 -5.05 -0.78 -7.80
CA THR A 356 -3.77 -1.17 -7.24
C THR A 356 -3.27 -2.44 -7.91
N ALA A 357 -2.07 -2.89 -7.56
CA ALA A 357 -1.49 -4.10 -8.11
C ALA A 357 -0.78 -4.93 -7.03
N ALA A 358 -0.75 -6.23 -7.23
CA ALA A 358 0.08 -7.15 -6.48
C ALA A 358 1.15 -7.76 -7.40
N SER A 359 2.40 -7.80 -6.94
CA SER A 359 3.54 -8.38 -7.67
C SER A 359 4.43 -9.14 -6.70
N LEU A 360 5.02 -10.26 -7.13
CA LEU A 360 5.72 -11.18 -6.24
C LEU A 360 6.70 -10.49 -5.28
N MET A 361 7.60 -9.66 -5.84
CA MET A 361 8.48 -8.74 -5.11
C MET A 361 9.18 -9.37 -3.89
N ALA A 362 9.62 -10.63 -4.03
CA ALA A 362 10.19 -11.42 -2.95
C ALA A 362 11.60 -11.92 -3.32
N PRO A 363 12.67 -11.34 -2.76
CA PRO A 363 14.05 -11.75 -3.08
C PRO A 363 14.34 -13.24 -2.83
N GLY A 364 13.73 -13.83 -1.79
CA GLY A 364 13.91 -15.24 -1.46
C GLY A 364 13.31 -16.18 -2.51
N GLU A 365 12.23 -15.74 -3.17
CA GLU A 365 11.59 -16.51 -4.25
C GLU A 365 12.29 -16.29 -5.60
N SER A 366 12.96 -15.15 -5.78
CA SER A 366 13.71 -14.87 -7.01
C SER A 366 15.12 -15.44 -7.07
N LEU A 367 15.82 -15.54 -5.92
CA LEU A 367 17.18 -16.07 -5.91
C LEU A 367 17.22 -17.59 -6.06
N LEU A 368 16.15 -18.32 -5.70
CA LEU A 368 16.11 -19.79 -5.75
C LEU A 368 17.37 -20.49 -5.19
N ASP A 369 18.06 -19.82 -4.26
CA ASP A 369 19.30 -20.30 -3.67
C ASP A 369 18.98 -21.06 -2.39
N ASN A 370 18.87 -22.38 -2.55
CA ASN A 370 18.67 -23.29 -1.43
C ASN A 370 19.97 -23.96 -0.98
N SER A 371 21.16 -23.47 -1.40
CA SER A 371 22.44 -24.13 -1.15
C SER A 371 22.76 -24.30 0.34
N ALA A 372 22.29 -23.39 1.18
CA ALA A 372 22.43 -23.46 2.63
C ALA A 372 21.53 -24.52 3.30
N THR A 373 20.45 -24.95 2.64
CA THR A 373 19.51 -25.93 3.18
C THR A 373 19.99 -27.35 2.86
N ALA A 374 20.07 -28.19 3.89
CA ALA A 374 20.41 -29.61 3.78
C ALA A 374 19.26 -30.49 4.27
N THR A 375 19.09 -31.66 3.65
CA THR A 375 18.18 -32.70 4.16
C THR A 375 18.69 -33.23 5.48
N THR A 376 17.90 -33.10 6.55
CA THR A 376 18.18 -33.68 7.88
C THR A 376 17.35 -34.94 8.16
N LEU A 377 16.52 -35.35 7.18
CA LEU A 377 15.65 -36.52 7.25
C LEU A 377 16.42 -37.79 7.64
N GLN A 378 16.06 -38.35 8.79
CA GLN A 378 16.51 -39.65 9.23
C GLN A 378 15.80 -40.76 8.43
N PRO A 379 16.40 -41.94 8.23
CA PRO A 379 15.72 -43.06 7.61
C PRO A 379 14.40 -43.41 8.33
N ILE A 380 13.29 -43.51 7.58
CA ILE A 380 11.97 -43.87 8.13
C ILE A 380 11.99 -45.30 8.69
N ALA A 381 12.80 -46.19 8.10
CA ALA A 381 13.04 -47.53 8.63
C ALA A 381 14.17 -47.51 9.66
N ARG A 382 13.81 -47.51 10.95
CA ARG A 382 14.72 -47.89 12.04
C ARG A 382 14.34 -49.26 12.55
N GLY A 383 15.23 -50.23 12.37
CA GLY A 383 15.10 -51.59 12.90
C GLY A 383 16.04 -52.55 12.18
N TRP A 384 16.53 -53.57 12.89
CA TRP A 384 17.17 -54.70 12.21
C TRP A 384 16.08 -55.39 11.40
N PRO A 385 16.26 -55.56 10.08
CA PRO A 385 15.23 -56.18 9.28
C PRO A 385 14.99 -57.60 9.81
N PRO A 386 13.72 -58.00 10.05
CA PRO A 386 13.40 -59.27 10.71
C PRO A 386 14.04 -60.48 9.99
N TYR A 387 14.24 -60.39 8.67
CA TYR A 387 14.88 -61.43 7.91
C TYR A 387 16.33 -61.69 8.36
N LEU A 388 17.11 -60.68 8.79
CA LEU A 388 18.48 -60.92 9.27
C LEU A 388 18.47 -61.75 10.55
N LEU A 389 17.56 -61.46 11.48
CA LEU A 389 17.38 -62.26 12.69
C LEU A 389 16.94 -63.69 12.36
N LEU A 390 16.03 -63.85 11.40
CA LEU A 390 15.57 -65.16 10.94
C LEU A 390 16.66 -65.94 10.21
N THR A 391 17.51 -65.29 9.41
CA THR A 391 18.64 -65.91 8.72
C THR A 391 19.68 -66.41 9.72
N VAL A 392 20.01 -65.62 10.74
CA VAL A 392 20.92 -66.05 11.82
C VAL A 392 20.33 -67.24 12.56
N ALA A 393 19.05 -67.21 12.90
CA ALA A 393 18.37 -68.33 13.55
C ALA A 393 18.39 -69.61 12.69
N ALA A 394 18.16 -69.49 11.38
CA ALA A 394 18.22 -70.61 10.44
C ALA A 394 19.63 -71.20 10.32
N LEU A 395 20.67 -70.36 10.28
CA LEU A 395 22.08 -70.80 10.28
C LEU A 395 22.44 -71.57 11.55
N VAL A 396 21.99 -71.09 12.72
CA VAL A 396 22.20 -71.77 13.99
C VAL A 396 21.51 -73.13 14.01
N LEU A 397 20.28 -73.23 13.49
CA LEU A 397 19.54 -74.49 13.38
C LEU A 397 20.26 -75.49 12.47
N LEU A 398 20.74 -75.06 11.30
CA LEU A 398 21.50 -75.90 10.37
C LEU A 398 22.82 -76.39 10.98
N LEU A 399 23.54 -75.54 11.72
CA LEU A 399 24.76 -75.93 12.42
C LEU A 399 24.46 -76.96 13.52
N LEU A 400 23.40 -76.75 14.30
CA LEU A 400 22.97 -77.71 15.33
C LEU A 400 22.57 -79.05 14.72
N GLU A 401 21.81 -79.03 13.62
CA GLU A 401 21.45 -80.24 12.88
C GLU A 401 22.69 -80.98 12.36
N SER A 402 23.65 -80.26 11.78
CA SER A 402 24.91 -80.84 11.31
C SER A 402 25.72 -81.49 12.44
N VAL A 403 25.84 -80.82 13.60
CA VAL A 403 26.52 -81.36 14.78
C VAL A 403 25.83 -82.61 15.31
N LEU A 404 24.49 -82.61 15.39
CA LEU A 404 23.70 -83.76 15.83
C LEU A 404 23.83 -84.94 14.86
N TYR A 405 23.79 -84.67 13.55
CA TYR A 405 23.99 -85.67 12.51
C TYR A 405 25.37 -86.32 12.61
N HIS A 406 26.43 -85.53 12.80
CA HIS A 406 27.78 -86.04 12.96
C HIS A 406 27.99 -86.81 14.27
N ARG A 407 27.37 -86.41 15.39
CA ARG A 407 27.42 -87.20 16.63
C ARG A 407 26.75 -88.58 16.47
N ARG A 408 25.70 -88.68 15.66
CA ARG A 408 24.98 -89.96 15.42
C ARG A 408 25.73 -90.93 14.52
N LYS A 409 26.68 -90.46 13.70
CA LYS A 409 27.48 -91.32 12.79
C LYS A 409 28.76 -91.90 13.42
N VAL A 410 29.18 -91.38 14.58
CA VAL A 410 30.46 -91.74 15.22
C VAL A 410 30.26 -92.56 16.51
N GLY A 411 29.00 -92.79 16.92
CA GLY A 411 28.62 -93.79 17.92
C GLY A 411 27.74 -94.84 17.28
#